data_AF-A0A7J4RZR0-F1
#
_entry.id   AF-A0A7J4RZR0-F1
#
_cell.length_a   1.000
_cell.length_b   1.000
_cell.length_c   1.000
_cell.angle_alpha   90.00
_cell.angle_beta   90.00
_cell.angle_gamma   90.00
#
_symmetry.space_group_name_H-M   'P 1'
#
loop_
_entity.id
_entity.type
_entity.pdbx_description
1 polymer ?
#
loop_
_entity_poly.entity_id
_entity_poly.type
_entity_poly.pdbx_seq_one_letter_code
_entity_poly.pdbx_strand_id
1 'polypeptide(L)'
;MSGEGASRACFLVLVMFSAAFSGCFGETQSAGINPNDDVVVTPQTLSGGIFQPMTITANADLSAYIPYLILNEDSGFVQNSTIIDLKSGESAQLSVLAPPRTDTALILLGDYGRDIWPVRSIDESWKTWFDRRGYDANDNQAIQRIDGINGSLNTIDYSNSTADRVAVVKLAVKRQMAAAFSESEGGRHSMGLVDGRTVFNYINVMSDETFDPDDLNDFAVGYLDRWAGQGNLAYEDAAQYLISTMEGFGLEVIVQRFVYDSLMTGAQNPEAYNVCGYRFGEVDPNKWMVFGAHFDIAPPVNGGMLDPHLFGRTYGTRVGAYDNTAGTSMVLTVAEAMAAFNTRNTMVFCLWSGEEGGKRGSDFWTDYWVKEDNPDVEVTNYVNLDMAGVNWPGGGGAPCGDGHGGGDANCDPEPQIDP
;
A
#
# COMPACT_ATOMS: atom_id res chain seq x y z
N MET A 1 70.29 -3.99 -43.72
CA MET A 1 68.97 -3.31 -43.60
C MET A 1 67.96 -4.15 -44.37
N SER A 2 67.35 -5.14 -43.72
CA SER A 2 66.43 -6.10 -44.37
C SER A 2 65.50 -6.71 -43.31
N GLY A 3 64.55 -5.92 -42.81
CA GLY A 3 63.64 -6.39 -41.76
C GLY A 3 62.29 -5.69 -41.68
N GLU A 4 62.14 -4.50 -42.26
CA GLU A 4 60.92 -3.70 -42.06
C GLU A 4 59.76 -4.05 -43.02
N GLY A 5 60.04 -4.70 -44.15
CA GLY A 5 59.00 -5.05 -45.13
C GLY A 5 58.18 -6.29 -44.74
N ALA A 6 58.84 -7.31 -44.20
CA ALA A 6 58.19 -8.59 -43.88
C ALA A 6 57.26 -8.49 -42.66
N SER A 7 57.64 -7.71 -41.64
CA SER A 7 56.79 -7.52 -40.46
C SER A 7 55.54 -6.69 -40.78
N ARG A 8 55.68 -5.65 -41.62
CA ARG A 8 54.55 -4.84 -42.10
C ARG A 8 53.59 -5.65 -42.97
N ALA A 9 54.12 -6.52 -43.82
CA ALA A 9 53.30 -7.42 -44.64
C ALA A 9 52.53 -8.45 -43.78
N CYS A 10 53.18 -9.07 -42.79
CA CYS A 10 52.49 -9.98 -41.85
C CYS A 10 51.41 -9.25 -41.04
N PHE A 11 51.68 -8.01 -40.60
CA PHE A 11 50.71 -7.23 -39.83
C PHE A 11 49.48 -6.86 -40.68
N LEU A 12 49.67 -6.44 -41.94
CA LEU A 12 48.57 -6.15 -42.86
C LEU A 12 47.73 -7.41 -43.19
N VAL A 13 48.37 -8.57 -43.34
CA VAL A 13 47.67 -9.84 -43.55
C VAL A 13 46.86 -10.21 -42.30
N LEU A 14 47.41 -10.04 -41.10
CA LEU A 14 46.69 -10.28 -39.84
C LEU A 14 45.49 -9.35 -39.68
N VAL A 15 45.61 -8.06 -40.04
CA VAL A 15 44.50 -7.08 -40.01
C VAL A 15 43.42 -7.40 -41.05
N MET A 16 43.80 -7.86 -42.24
CA MET A 16 42.83 -8.28 -43.26
C MET A 16 42.14 -9.60 -42.90
N PHE A 17 42.82 -10.53 -42.21
CA PHE A 17 42.21 -11.75 -41.68
C PHE A 17 41.27 -11.46 -40.50
N SER A 18 41.58 -10.49 -39.63
CA SER A 18 40.67 -10.13 -38.52
C SER A 18 39.39 -9.45 -38.99
N ALA A 19 39.42 -8.70 -40.10
CA ALA A 19 38.22 -8.16 -40.74
C ALA A 19 37.30 -9.26 -41.34
N ALA A 20 37.86 -10.41 -41.74
CA ALA A 20 37.07 -11.55 -42.20
C ALA A 20 36.41 -12.32 -41.02
N PHE A 21 36.97 -12.23 -39.81
CA PHE A 21 36.39 -12.80 -38.60
C PHE A 21 35.34 -11.91 -37.92
N SER A 22 35.30 -10.59 -38.20
CA SER A 22 34.25 -9.71 -37.67
C SER A 22 32.89 -9.87 -38.36
N GLY A 23 32.82 -10.56 -39.50
CA GLY A 23 31.58 -10.83 -40.23
C GLY A 23 30.89 -12.16 -39.89
N CYS A 24 31.48 -12.97 -38.99
CA CYS A 24 30.97 -14.30 -38.62
C CYS A 24 31.07 -14.58 -37.11
N PHE A 25 31.04 -13.55 -36.27
CA PHE A 25 30.43 -13.68 -34.95
C PHE A 25 28.94 -13.54 -35.17
N GLY A 26 28.32 -14.66 -35.55
CA GLY A 26 26.88 -14.73 -35.71
C GLY A 26 26.24 -14.21 -34.44
N GLU A 27 25.33 -13.26 -34.61
CA GLU A 27 24.15 -13.20 -33.76
C GLU A 27 23.65 -14.64 -33.66
N THR A 28 23.89 -15.27 -32.51
CA THR A 28 22.99 -16.33 -32.10
C THR A 28 21.65 -15.65 -32.03
N GLN A 29 20.86 -15.75 -33.10
CA GLN A 29 19.41 -15.68 -33.00
C GLN A 29 19.05 -16.70 -31.93
N SER A 30 18.99 -16.24 -30.69
CA SER A 30 18.41 -17.02 -29.63
C SER A 30 16.98 -17.25 -30.07
N ALA A 31 16.62 -18.50 -30.36
CA ALA A 31 15.23 -18.85 -30.54
C ALA A 31 14.49 -18.41 -29.25
N GLY A 32 13.66 -17.38 -29.36
CA GLY A 32 12.99 -16.72 -28.24
C GLY A 32 12.79 -15.23 -28.49
N ILE A 33 11.92 -14.62 -27.69
CA ILE A 33 11.57 -13.19 -27.79
C ILE A 33 12.75 -12.32 -27.36
N ASN A 34 13.06 -11.32 -28.18
CA ASN A 34 14.04 -10.28 -27.88
C ASN A 34 13.31 -9.04 -27.29
N PRO A 35 13.48 -8.75 -25.98
CA PRO A 35 12.76 -7.67 -25.32
C PRO A 35 13.13 -6.26 -25.81
N ASN A 36 14.21 -6.10 -26.58
CA ASN A 36 14.62 -4.80 -27.14
C ASN A 36 14.03 -4.51 -28.52
N ASP A 37 13.74 -5.56 -29.30
CA ASP A 37 13.33 -5.43 -30.71
C ASP A 37 11.88 -5.87 -30.92
N ASP A 38 11.39 -6.87 -30.19
CA ASP A 38 10.09 -7.50 -30.41
C ASP A 38 8.94 -6.79 -29.68
N VAL A 39 9.24 -5.88 -28.75
CA VAL A 39 8.23 -5.14 -27.99
C VAL A 39 8.68 -3.71 -27.68
N VAL A 40 7.73 -2.79 -27.72
CA VAL A 40 7.92 -1.40 -27.28
C VAL A 40 6.89 -1.09 -26.20
N VAL A 41 7.36 -0.64 -25.04
CA VAL A 41 6.50 -0.24 -23.92
C VAL A 41 6.61 1.26 -23.70
N THR A 42 5.46 1.94 -23.67
CA THR A 42 5.35 3.39 -23.47
C THR A 42 4.40 3.71 -22.31
N PRO A 43 4.80 4.58 -21.35
CA PRO A 43 6.08 5.26 -21.24
C PRO A 43 7.19 4.33 -20.72
N GLN A 44 8.46 4.66 -20.99
CA GLN A 44 9.61 3.91 -20.46
C GLN A 44 9.90 4.19 -18.98
N THR A 45 9.35 5.29 -18.45
CA THR A 45 9.38 5.62 -17.02
C THR A 45 7.95 5.73 -16.51
N LEU A 46 7.60 4.83 -15.61
CA LEU A 46 6.30 4.81 -14.95
C LEU A 46 6.29 5.76 -13.75
N SER A 47 5.17 6.46 -13.57
CA SER A 47 4.92 7.23 -12.35
C SER A 47 4.48 6.28 -11.24
N GLY A 48 5.25 6.21 -10.16
CA GLY A 48 4.97 5.32 -9.03
C GLY A 48 3.75 5.78 -8.23
N GLY A 49 2.89 4.84 -7.85
CA GLY A 49 1.77 5.07 -6.94
C GLY A 49 0.50 5.65 -7.57
N ILE A 50 0.43 5.83 -8.88
CA ILE A 50 -0.81 6.27 -9.57
C ILE A 50 -1.18 5.30 -10.70
N PHE A 51 -2.46 5.15 -10.98
CA PHE A 51 -2.92 4.50 -12.21
C PHE A 51 -2.55 5.38 -13.40
N GLN A 52 -1.93 4.80 -14.41
CA GLN A 52 -1.54 5.50 -15.62
C GLN A 52 -1.68 4.59 -16.85
N PRO A 53 -1.92 5.16 -18.04
CA PRO A 53 -1.91 4.38 -19.26
C PRO A 53 -0.50 3.88 -19.57
N MET A 54 -0.40 2.59 -19.85
CA MET A 54 0.80 1.92 -20.33
C MET A 54 0.44 1.17 -21.60
N THR A 55 1.08 1.52 -22.71
CA THR A 55 0.87 0.88 -24.00
C THR A 55 2.01 -0.09 -24.30
N ILE A 56 1.65 -1.32 -24.64
CA ILE A 56 2.54 -2.37 -25.10
C ILE A 56 2.27 -2.59 -26.59
N THR A 57 3.26 -2.37 -27.43
CA THR A 57 3.20 -2.61 -28.88
C THR A 57 4.13 -3.75 -29.24
N ALA A 58 3.60 -4.76 -29.93
CA ALA A 58 4.34 -5.95 -30.32
C ALA A 58 4.85 -5.82 -31.77
N ASN A 59 6.14 -6.10 -31.98
CA ASN A 59 6.76 -6.21 -33.31
C ASN A 59 6.87 -7.69 -33.78
N ALA A 60 6.63 -8.65 -32.88
CA ALA A 60 6.51 -10.07 -33.15
C ALA A 60 5.30 -10.67 -32.41
N ASP A 61 4.87 -11.87 -32.79
CA ASP A 61 3.78 -12.56 -32.08
C ASP A 61 4.28 -12.99 -30.68
N LEU A 62 3.67 -12.44 -29.63
CA LEU A 62 4.08 -12.67 -28.23
C LEU A 62 2.92 -12.62 -27.25
N SER A 63 3.15 -13.15 -26.05
CA SER A 63 2.34 -12.89 -24.87
C SER A 63 3.13 -12.05 -23.88
N ALA A 64 2.45 -11.18 -23.14
CA ALA A 64 3.03 -10.35 -22.09
C ALA A 64 2.28 -10.53 -20.78
N TYR A 65 3.00 -10.86 -19.71
CA TYR A 65 2.50 -10.89 -18.34
C TYR A 65 2.87 -9.59 -17.60
N ILE A 66 1.85 -8.92 -17.08
CA ILE A 66 1.94 -7.64 -16.38
C ILE A 66 1.64 -7.88 -14.90
N PRO A 67 2.65 -7.97 -14.02
CA PRO A 67 2.49 -8.34 -12.62
C PRO A 67 2.14 -7.17 -11.69
N TYR A 68 1.17 -6.33 -12.09
CA TYR A 68 0.75 -5.13 -11.36
C TYR A 68 -0.77 -5.03 -11.27
N LEU A 69 -1.26 -4.15 -10.39
CA LEU A 69 -2.68 -3.86 -10.34
C LEU A 69 -3.12 -3.13 -11.62
N ILE A 70 -4.21 -3.61 -12.21
CA ILE A 70 -4.80 -3.06 -13.42
C ILE A 70 -6.19 -2.54 -13.09
N LEU A 71 -6.48 -1.30 -13.43
CA LEU A 71 -7.86 -0.82 -13.45
C LEU A 71 -8.49 -1.31 -14.76
N ASN A 72 -9.34 -2.32 -14.67
CA ASN A 72 -9.98 -2.93 -15.83
C ASN A 72 -11.21 -2.09 -16.22
N GLU A 73 -11.09 -1.35 -17.33
CA GLU A 73 -12.12 -0.44 -17.83
C GLU A 73 -13.43 -1.16 -18.22
N ASP A 74 -13.37 -2.42 -18.63
CA ASP A 74 -14.57 -3.20 -18.99
C ASP A 74 -15.44 -3.52 -17.76
N SER A 75 -14.77 -3.79 -16.63
CA SER A 75 -15.46 -4.19 -15.39
C SER A 75 -15.61 -3.06 -14.37
N GLY A 76 -14.82 -1.99 -14.51
CA GLY A 76 -14.70 -0.93 -13.50
C GLY A 76 -13.93 -1.33 -12.23
N PHE A 77 -13.46 -2.58 -12.12
CA PHE A 77 -12.74 -3.08 -10.95
C PHE A 77 -11.23 -3.05 -11.14
N VAL A 78 -10.52 -2.92 -10.01
CA VAL A 78 -9.08 -3.19 -9.95
C VAL A 78 -8.86 -4.70 -9.86
N GLN A 79 -8.02 -5.25 -10.73
CA GLN A 79 -7.62 -6.65 -10.72
C GLN A 79 -6.11 -6.80 -10.46
N ASN A 80 -5.73 -7.94 -9.89
CA ASN A 80 -4.32 -8.28 -9.70
C ASN A 80 -3.74 -8.92 -10.96
N SER A 81 -2.88 -8.19 -11.66
CA SER A 81 -2.15 -8.65 -12.84
C SER A 81 -3.04 -9.01 -14.04
N THR A 82 -2.40 -9.16 -15.20
CA THR A 82 -3.05 -9.70 -16.41
C THR A 82 -2.03 -10.29 -17.36
N ILE A 83 -2.51 -11.09 -18.32
CA ILE A 83 -1.72 -11.63 -19.42
C ILE A 83 -2.43 -11.24 -20.72
N ILE A 84 -1.71 -10.63 -21.65
CA ILE A 84 -2.25 -10.24 -22.96
C ILE A 84 -1.50 -10.96 -24.08
N ASP A 85 -2.22 -11.29 -25.14
CA ASP A 85 -1.64 -11.82 -26.38
C ASP A 85 -1.64 -10.73 -27.43
N LEU A 86 -0.52 -10.55 -28.11
CA LEU A 86 -0.34 -9.54 -29.15
C LEU A 86 0.32 -10.18 -30.36
N LYS A 87 -0.29 -10.05 -31.52
CA LYS A 87 0.37 -10.37 -32.80
C LYS A 87 1.27 -9.22 -33.24
N SER A 88 2.19 -9.51 -34.15
CA SER A 88 3.04 -8.48 -34.77
C SER A 88 2.20 -7.34 -35.34
N GLY A 89 2.49 -6.11 -34.92
CA GLY A 89 1.78 -4.90 -35.28
C GLY A 89 0.59 -4.54 -34.38
N GLU A 90 0.20 -5.41 -33.44
CA GLU A 90 -0.85 -5.11 -32.47
C GLU A 90 -0.30 -4.31 -31.27
N SER A 91 -1.21 -3.58 -30.63
CA SER A 91 -0.91 -2.84 -29.40
C SER A 91 -2.08 -2.89 -28.45
N ALA A 92 -1.79 -2.94 -27.15
CA ALA A 92 -2.77 -2.85 -26.09
C ALA A 92 -2.38 -1.73 -25.13
N GLN A 93 -3.39 -0.99 -24.67
CA GLN A 93 -3.24 0.00 -23.61
C GLN A 93 -3.90 -0.53 -22.35
N LEU A 94 -3.19 -0.45 -21.22
CA LEU A 94 -3.66 -0.88 -19.91
C LEU A 94 -3.51 0.28 -18.92
N SER A 95 -4.47 0.43 -18.00
CA SER A 95 -4.34 1.34 -16.86
C SER A 95 -3.65 0.61 -15.71
N VAL A 96 -2.36 0.90 -15.49
CA VAL A 96 -1.49 0.16 -14.56
C VAL A 96 -1.13 1.02 -13.36
N LEU A 97 -1.22 0.46 -12.16
CA LEU A 97 -0.66 1.05 -10.94
C LEU A 97 0.78 0.58 -10.75
N ALA A 98 1.75 1.45 -11.04
CA ALA A 98 3.16 1.14 -10.79
C ALA A 98 3.45 1.20 -9.28
N PRO A 99 4.31 0.30 -8.73
CA PRO A 99 4.52 0.25 -7.29
C PRO A 99 5.14 1.56 -6.75
N PRO A 100 4.66 2.10 -5.62
CA PRO A 100 5.03 3.45 -5.16
C PRO A 100 6.41 3.55 -4.50
N ARG A 101 7.05 2.42 -4.13
CA ARG A 101 8.29 2.38 -3.33
C ARG A 101 9.41 1.57 -4.01
N THR A 102 9.46 1.60 -5.34
CA THR A 102 10.50 0.93 -6.14
C THR A 102 10.97 1.85 -7.28
N ASP A 103 12.18 1.60 -7.78
CA ASP A 103 12.75 2.24 -8.97
C ASP A 103 12.59 1.38 -10.25
N THR A 104 12.11 0.14 -10.09
CA THR A 104 12.11 -0.88 -11.13
C THR A 104 10.74 -1.55 -11.22
N ALA A 105 10.21 -1.62 -12.44
CA ALA A 105 9.09 -2.47 -12.83
C ALA A 105 9.53 -3.39 -13.98
N LEU A 106 8.97 -4.58 -14.02
CA LEU A 106 9.16 -5.62 -15.03
C LEU A 106 7.85 -5.97 -15.75
N ILE A 107 7.96 -6.27 -17.04
CA ILE A 107 6.95 -7.01 -17.82
C ILE A 107 7.63 -8.27 -18.33
N LEU A 108 6.98 -9.42 -18.16
CA LEU A 108 7.52 -10.71 -18.60
C LEU A 108 6.95 -11.02 -19.99
N LEU A 109 7.79 -11.50 -20.90
CA LEU A 109 7.44 -11.85 -22.27
C LEU A 109 7.68 -13.34 -22.50
N GLY A 110 6.80 -13.96 -23.27
CA GLY A 110 6.86 -15.38 -23.62
C GLY A 110 6.12 -15.62 -24.92
N ASP A 111 6.33 -16.81 -25.51
CA ASP A 111 5.74 -17.17 -26.80
C ASP A 111 4.23 -16.94 -26.83
N TYR A 112 3.70 -16.59 -28.01
CA TYR A 112 2.28 -16.31 -28.17
C TYR A 112 1.39 -17.46 -27.67
N GLY A 113 0.39 -17.13 -26.86
CA GLY A 113 -0.51 -18.09 -26.23
C GLY A 113 0.07 -18.79 -25.01
N ARG A 114 1.13 -18.24 -24.40
CA ARG A 114 1.74 -18.85 -23.20
C ARG A 114 0.81 -18.78 -21.98
N ASP A 115 0.63 -19.93 -21.34
CA ASP A 115 -0.26 -20.09 -20.18
C ASP A 115 0.45 -20.02 -18.82
N ILE A 116 1.67 -20.54 -18.70
CA ILE A 116 2.36 -20.71 -17.40
C ILE A 116 3.52 -19.72 -17.29
N TRP A 117 3.56 -18.95 -16.21
CA TRP A 117 4.53 -17.85 -16.01
C TRP A 117 5.25 -17.97 -14.67
N PRO A 118 6.56 -17.69 -14.61
CA PRO A 118 7.27 -17.64 -13.35
C PRO A 118 6.87 -16.36 -12.58
N VAL A 119 6.81 -16.47 -11.26
CA VAL A 119 6.55 -15.34 -10.35
C VAL A 119 7.55 -15.35 -9.20
N ARG A 120 7.85 -14.17 -8.68
CA ARG A 120 8.64 -13.99 -7.46
C ARG A 120 7.92 -14.56 -6.23
N SER A 121 8.69 -14.87 -5.18
CA SER A 121 8.12 -15.17 -3.88
C SER A 121 7.52 -13.91 -3.23
N ILE A 122 6.66 -14.10 -2.22
CA ILE A 122 5.95 -13.01 -1.55
C ILE A 122 6.89 -12.06 -0.79
N ASP A 123 8.00 -12.59 -0.28
CA ASP A 123 9.05 -11.89 0.48
C ASP A 123 10.13 -11.24 -0.41
N GLU A 124 10.04 -11.45 -1.72
CA GLU A 124 11.00 -10.93 -2.69
C GLU A 124 10.42 -9.76 -3.49
N SER A 125 11.22 -8.74 -3.81
CA SER A 125 10.83 -7.67 -4.74
C SER A 125 11.09 -8.07 -6.19
N TRP A 126 10.34 -7.51 -7.16
CA TRP A 126 10.63 -7.75 -8.58
C TRP A 126 12.06 -7.35 -8.98
N LYS A 127 12.62 -6.30 -8.38
CA LYS A 127 14.01 -5.89 -8.59
C LYS A 127 14.98 -7.01 -8.18
N THR A 128 14.84 -7.51 -6.95
CA THR A 128 15.66 -8.61 -6.42
C THR A 128 15.51 -9.86 -7.28
N TRP A 129 14.28 -10.22 -7.65
CA TRP A 129 13.96 -11.36 -8.51
C TRP A 129 14.68 -11.29 -9.85
N PHE A 130 14.69 -10.10 -10.47
CA PHE A 130 15.42 -9.86 -11.70
C PHE A 130 16.93 -9.93 -11.51
N ASP A 131 17.47 -9.29 -10.48
CA ASP A 131 18.91 -9.21 -10.21
C ASP A 131 19.52 -10.59 -9.92
N ARG A 132 18.77 -11.50 -9.27
CA ARG A 132 19.18 -12.91 -9.09
C ARG A 132 18.95 -13.81 -10.32
N ARG A 133 18.56 -13.23 -11.46
CA ARG A 133 18.22 -13.92 -12.72
C ARG A 133 17.06 -14.89 -12.60
N GLY A 134 16.02 -14.52 -11.84
CA GLY A 134 14.80 -15.31 -11.70
C GLY A 134 14.17 -15.68 -13.05
N TYR A 135 14.30 -14.85 -14.08
CA TYR A 135 13.76 -15.11 -15.43
C TYR A 135 14.39 -16.32 -16.16
N ASP A 136 15.55 -16.80 -15.72
CA ASP A 136 16.22 -18.00 -16.24
C ASP A 136 16.07 -19.22 -15.32
N ALA A 137 15.46 -19.06 -14.14
CA ALA A 137 15.41 -20.06 -13.09
C ALA A 137 14.13 -20.93 -13.15
N ASN A 138 14.29 -22.22 -12.87
CA ASN A 138 13.25 -23.24 -13.03
C ASN A 138 12.51 -23.57 -11.72
N ASP A 139 12.98 -23.00 -10.61
CA ASP A 139 12.51 -23.23 -9.24
C ASP A 139 11.60 -22.11 -8.72
N ASN A 140 11.27 -21.14 -9.58
CA ASN A 140 10.29 -20.11 -9.24
C ASN A 140 8.90 -20.72 -9.03
N GLN A 141 8.11 -20.06 -8.20
CA GLN A 141 6.68 -20.26 -8.18
C GLN A 141 6.08 -19.93 -9.55
N ALA A 142 4.94 -20.51 -9.88
CA ALA A 142 4.28 -20.29 -11.16
C ALA A 142 2.84 -19.82 -10.98
N ILE A 143 2.39 -19.02 -11.94
CA ILE A 143 0.98 -18.70 -12.14
C ILE A 143 0.53 -19.26 -13.49
N GLN A 144 -0.77 -19.48 -13.62
CA GLN A 144 -1.42 -19.84 -14.86
C GLN A 144 -2.42 -18.77 -15.28
N ARG A 145 -2.56 -18.58 -16.59
CA ARG A 145 -3.60 -17.77 -17.18
C ARG A 145 -4.98 -18.35 -16.89
N ILE A 146 -5.92 -17.45 -16.60
CA ILE A 146 -7.35 -17.73 -16.58
C ILE A 146 -8.03 -16.75 -17.54
N ASP A 147 -8.70 -17.28 -18.56
CA ASP A 147 -9.34 -16.47 -19.58
C ASP A 147 -10.41 -15.54 -18.99
N GLY A 148 -10.39 -14.28 -19.42
CA GLY A 148 -11.39 -13.29 -19.01
C GLY A 148 -12.79 -13.66 -19.53
N ILE A 149 -13.81 -13.29 -18.76
CA ILE A 149 -15.20 -13.54 -19.14
C ILE A 149 -15.60 -12.56 -20.26
N ASN A 150 -16.27 -13.04 -21.31
CA ASN A 150 -16.76 -12.23 -22.44
C ASN A 150 -15.69 -11.37 -23.13
N GLY A 151 -14.43 -11.82 -23.16
CA GLY A 151 -13.34 -11.09 -23.83
C GLY A 151 -12.75 -9.94 -23.02
N SER A 152 -13.10 -9.81 -21.74
CA SER A 152 -12.39 -8.95 -20.79
C SER A 152 -10.95 -9.42 -20.57
N LEU A 153 -10.13 -8.60 -19.91
CA LEU A 153 -8.75 -8.94 -19.57
C LEU A 153 -8.65 -10.28 -18.82
N ASN A 154 -7.64 -11.06 -19.20
CA ASN A 154 -7.34 -12.30 -18.51
C ASN A 154 -6.95 -12.04 -17.06
N THR A 155 -7.25 -13.01 -16.21
CA THR A 155 -6.84 -13.04 -14.81
C THR A 155 -5.79 -14.14 -14.61
N ILE A 156 -5.30 -14.30 -13.39
CA ILE A 156 -4.27 -15.28 -13.06
C ILE A 156 -4.68 -16.10 -11.85
N ASP A 157 -4.19 -17.33 -11.79
CA ASP A 157 -4.31 -18.20 -10.63
C ASP A 157 -2.97 -18.90 -10.34
N TYR A 158 -2.81 -19.45 -9.14
CA TYR A 158 -1.64 -20.21 -8.76
C TYR A 158 -1.51 -21.49 -9.60
N SER A 159 -0.28 -21.87 -9.94
CA SER A 159 0.01 -23.11 -10.65
C SER A 159 1.02 -23.97 -9.89
N ASN A 160 0.76 -25.28 -9.84
CA ASN A 160 1.70 -26.28 -9.32
C ASN A 160 2.75 -26.73 -10.36
N SER A 161 2.67 -26.19 -11.58
CA SER A 161 3.59 -26.52 -12.67
C SER A 161 4.89 -25.72 -12.58
N THR A 162 5.95 -26.23 -13.17
CA THR A 162 7.18 -25.46 -13.37
C THR A 162 7.01 -24.52 -14.56
N ALA A 163 7.40 -23.25 -14.39
CA ALA A 163 7.41 -22.30 -15.49
C ALA A 163 8.77 -22.30 -16.21
N ASP A 164 8.74 -22.25 -17.54
CA ASP A 164 9.95 -22.09 -18.34
C ASP A 164 10.52 -20.66 -18.25
N ARG A 165 11.72 -20.47 -18.76
CA ARG A 165 12.36 -19.15 -18.87
C ARG A 165 11.49 -18.13 -19.62
N VAL A 166 11.67 -16.86 -19.31
CA VAL A 166 10.94 -15.73 -19.92
C VAL A 166 11.90 -14.62 -20.32
N ALA A 167 11.56 -13.86 -21.35
CA ALA A 167 12.21 -12.58 -21.60
C ALA A 167 11.60 -11.50 -20.69
N VAL A 168 12.33 -10.43 -20.40
CA VAL A 168 11.89 -9.40 -19.46
C VAL A 168 12.16 -8.02 -20.02
N VAL A 169 11.13 -7.17 -20.01
CA VAL A 169 11.27 -5.72 -20.20
C VAL A 169 11.42 -5.06 -18.84
N LYS A 170 12.49 -4.30 -18.65
CA LYS A 170 12.72 -3.50 -17.45
C LYS A 170 12.31 -2.05 -17.70
N LEU A 171 11.47 -1.52 -16.82
CA LEU A 171 10.98 -0.15 -16.83
C LEU A 171 11.47 0.58 -15.59
N ALA A 172 11.78 1.87 -15.74
CA ALA A 172 12.08 2.73 -14.61
C ALA A 172 10.79 3.16 -13.92
N VAL A 173 10.80 3.30 -12.59
CA VAL A 173 9.69 3.84 -11.82
C VAL A 173 10.18 5.07 -11.07
N LYS A 174 9.42 6.17 -11.15
CA LYS A 174 9.69 7.39 -10.40
C LYS A 174 8.41 7.88 -9.75
N ARG A 175 8.36 7.90 -8.41
CA ARG A 175 7.29 8.59 -7.69
C ARG A 175 7.50 10.10 -7.87
N GLN A 176 6.46 10.79 -8.31
CA GLN A 176 6.52 12.24 -8.50
C GLN A 176 6.44 12.95 -7.15
N MET A 177 6.77 14.23 -7.14
CA MET A 177 6.68 15.11 -5.99
C MET A 177 5.90 16.35 -6.41
N ALA A 178 4.94 16.77 -5.58
CA ALA A 178 4.16 17.97 -5.84
C ALA A 178 5.09 19.19 -5.79
N ALA A 179 4.99 20.07 -6.79
CA ALA A 179 5.87 21.24 -6.91
C ALA A 179 5.71 22.25 -5.76
N ALA A 180 4.62 22.17 -4.99
CA ALA A 180 4.30 23.06 -3.89
C ALA A 180 5.11 22.78 -2.61
N PHE A 181 5.73 21.61 -2.50
CA PHE A 181 6.45 21.20 -1.29
C PHE A 181 7.92 20.96 -1.60
N SER A 182 8.80 21.31 -0.68
CA SER A 182 10.21 20.91 -0.68
C SER A 182 10.39 19.49 -0.10
N GLU A 183 11.58 18.90 -0.26
CA GLU A 183 11.87 17.60 0.36
C GLU A 183 11.78 17.66 1.89
N SER A 184 12.24 18.76 2.49
CA SER A 184 12.14 19.01 3.95
C SER A 184 10.71 19.14 4.45
N GLU A 185 9.76 19.52 3.58
CA GLU A 185 8.33 19.57 3.91
C GLU A 185 7.63 18.23 3.64
N GLY A 186 8.39 17.17 3.34
CA GLY A 186 7.84 15.85 3.03
C GLY A 186 7.40 15.69 1.58
N GLY A 187 7.89 16.52 0.65
CA GLY A 187 7.50 16.48 -0.75
C GLY A 187 7.73 15.12 -1.44
N ARG A 188 8.73 14.33 -1.01
CA ARG A 188 8.94 12.94 -1.48
C ARG A 188 7.74 12.02 -1.25
N HIS A 189 6.85 12.39 -0.33
CA HIS A 189 5.67 11.65 0.08
C HIS A 189 4.35 12.34 -0.30
N SER A 190 4.36 13.27 -1.26
CA SER A 190 3.22 14.16 -1.57
C SER A 190 2.34 13.75 -2.77
N MET A 191 2.69 12.66 -3.45
CA MET A 191 1.97 12.19 -4.64
C MET A 191 1.72 10.70 -4.54
N GLY A 192 0.71 10.21 -5.25
CA GLY A 192 0.30 8.80 -5.24
C GLY A 192 -1.16 8.69 -4.85
N LEU A 193 -1.74 7.50 -5.03
CA LEU A 193 -3.10 7.19 -4.63
C LEU A 193 -3.25 7.27 -3.11
N VAL A 194 -2.26 6.75 -2.38
CA VAL A 194 -2.09 6.90 -0.94
C VAL A 194 -0.70 7.47 -0.68
N ASP A 195 -0.62 8.57 0.06
CA ASP A 195 0.62 9.32 0.26
C ASP A 195 0.77 9.83 1.70
N GLY A 196 2.01 9.99 2.14
CA GLY A 196 2.32 10.34 3.53
C GLY A 196 2.08 11.82 3.85
N ARG A 197 2.02 12.70 2.84
CA ARG A 197 1.72 14.12 3.05
C ARG A 197 0.24 14.30 3.41
N THR A 198 -0.65 13.56 2.77
CA THR A 198 -2.08 13.54 3.11
C THR A 198 -2.29 13.03 4.54
N VAL A 199 -1.61 11.94 4.94
CA VAL A 199 -1.60 11.47 6.34
C VAL A 199 -1.12 12.58 7.29
N PHE A 200 0.01 13.23 6.98
CA PHE A 200 0.53 14.33 7.78
C PHE A 200 -0.45 15.50 7.91
N ASN A 201 -1.16 15.85 6.83
CA ASN A 201 -2.15 16.93 6.86
C ASN A 201 -3.31 16.59 7.81
N TYR A 202 -3.82 15.35 7.77
CA TYR A 202 -4.85 14.91 8.73
C TYR A 202 -4.34 14.93 10.16
N ILE A 203 -3.10 14.49 10.42
CA ILE A 203 -2.50 14.60 11.76
C ILE A 203 -2.48 16.06 12.17
N ASN A 204 -1.93 16.93 11.32
CA ASN A 204 -1.77 18.36 11.61
C ASN A 204 -3.12 19.06 11.90
N VAL A 205 -4.19 18.70 11.19
CA VAL A 205 -5.54 19.25 11.46
C VAL A 205 -6.06 18.75 12.81
N MET A 206 -6.03 17.44 13.07
CA MET A 206 -6.57 16.89 14.31
C MET A 206 -5.73 17.28 15.53
N SER A 207 -4.43 17.53 15.34
CA SER A 207 -3.47 17.85 16.41
C SER A 207 -3.19 19.35 16.60
N ASP A 208 -3.94 20.25 15.99
CA ASP A 208 -3.66 21.68 16.08
C ASP A 208 -3.99 22.24 17.48
N GLU A 209 -2.95 22.49 18.27
CA GLU A 209 -3.06 23.04 19.63
C GLU A 209 -3.24 24.58 19.68
N THR A 210 -3.41 25.24 18.52
CA THR A 210 -3.62 26.69 18.47
C THR A 210 -4.87 27.05 19.26
N PHE A 211 -4.75 28.00 20.19
CA PHE A 211 -5.86 28.41 21.05
C PHE A 211 -7.00 29.05 20.26
N ASP A 212 -8.21 28.51 20.41
CA ASP A 212 -9.45 29.07 19.89
C ASP A 212 -10.42 29.36 21.05
N PRO A 213 -10.73 30.63 21.36
CA PRO A 213 -11.69 30.97 22.42
C PRO A 213 -13.15 30.68 22.06
N ASP A 214 -13.47 30.46 20.78
CA ASP A 214 -14.82 30.17 20.30
C ASP A 214 -15.12 28.66 20.31
N ASP A 215 -14.09 27.81 20.31
CA ASP A 215 -14.22 26.38 20.61
C ASP A 215 -14.32 26.16 22.13
N LEU A 216 -15.53 25.84 22.60
CA LEU A 216 -15.79 25.60 24.02
C LEU A 216 -15.60 24.14 24.44
N ASN A 217 -15.26 23.25 23.51
CA ASN A 217 -15.08 21.83 23.76
C ASN A 217 -13.68 21.55 24.32
N ASP A 218 -12.63 22.11 23.68
CA ASP A 218 -11.23 21.91 24.06
C ASP A 218 -10.35 23.19 23.99
N PHE A 219 -10.90 24.32 23.55
CA PHE A 219 -10.20 25.59 23.32
C PHE A 219 -9.05 25.50 22.31
N ALA A 220 -9.14 24.61 21.33
CA ALA A 220 -8.16 24.42 20.27
C ALA A 220 -8.81 24.52 18.88
N VAL A 221 -8.00 24.78 17.86
CA VAL A 221 -8.44 24.73 16.45
C VAL A 221 -8.60 23.28 15.96
N GLY A 222 -7.82 22.36 16.55
CA GLY A 222 -7.87 20.93 16.23
C GLY A 222 -8.98 20.17 16.94
N TYR A 223 -8.82 18.85 17.05
CA TYR A 223 -9.78 17.96 17.70
C TYR A 223 -9.07 17.21 18.83
N LEU A 224 -8.82 17.91 19.93
CA LEU A 224 -8.08 17.43 21.07
C LEU A 224 -8.99 16.75 22.09
N ASP A 225 -8.39 16.28 23.18
CA ASP A 225 -9.07 15.75 24.38
C ASP A 225 -10.15 14.71 24.05
N ARG A 226 -9.93 13.85 23.05
CA ARG A 226 -10.89 12.84 22.56
C ARG A 226 -11.01 11.64 23.51
N TRP A 227 -11.20 11.90 24.79
CA TRP A 227 -11.22 10.89 25.86
C TRP A 227 -12.61 10.24 25.94
N ALA A 228 -12.68 8.96 25.57
CA ALA A 228 -13.94 8.21 25.55
C ALA A 228 -14.49 7.96 26.97
N GLY A 229 -15.82 7.96 27.10
CA GLY A 229 -16.51 7.48 28.30
C GLY A 229 -16.58 8.41 29.50
N GLN A 230 -16.53 9.71 29.27
CA GLN A 230 -16.64 10.72 30.33
C GLN A 230 -17.74 11.76 30.10
N GLY A 231 -18.58 11.61 29.06
CA GLY A 231 -19.55 12.66 28.70
C GLY A 231 -18.86 13.89 28.12
N ASN A 232 -17.87 13.66 27.27
CA ASN A 232 -16.89 14.67 26.86
C ASN A 232 -17.30 15.32 25.53
N LEU A 233 -17.48 16.65 25.54
CA LEU A 233 -17.90 17.39 24.35
C LEU A 233 -16.84 17.41 23.25
N ALA A 234 -15.54 17.44 23.58
CA ALA A 234 -14.46 17.39 22.60
C ALA A 234 -14.40 16.03 21.88
N TYR A 235 -14.71 14.95 22.61
CA TYR A 235 -14.83 13.62 22.05
C TYR A 235 -16.00 13.51 21.06
N GLU A 236 -17.15 14.13 21.36
CA GLU A 236 -18.30 14.19 20.45
C GLU A 236 -18.01 15.06 19.22
N ASP A 237 -17.39 16.21 19.40
CA ASP A 237 -17.05 17.12 18.32
C ASP A 237 -16.06 16.48 17.32
N ALA A 238 -15.04 15.80 17.83
CA ALA A 238 -14.15 15.00 17.00
C ALA A 238 -14.87 13.88 16.24
N ALA A 239 -15.84 13.20 16.86
CA ALA A 239 -16.64 12.20 16.16
C ALA A 239 -17.44 12.82 15.01
N GLN A 240 -18.04 14.01 15.21
CA GLN A 240 -18.75 14.74 14.14
C GLN A 240 -17.83 15.17 13.00
N TYR A 241 -16.61 15.61 13.30
CA TYR A 241 -15.60 15.87 12.27
C TYR A 241 -15.29 14.62 11.44
N LEU A 242 -15.08 13.47 12.09
CA LEU A 242 -14.76 12.22 11.40
C LEU A 242 -15.94 11.72 10.56
N ILE A 243 -17.17 11.84 11.06
CA ILE A 243 -18.40 11.51 10.33
C ILE A 243 -18.49 12.37 9.07
N SER A 244 -18.45 13.70 9.22
CA SER A 244 -18.57 14.63 8.10
C SER A 244 -17.44 14.48 7.08
N THR A 245 -16.23 14.15 7.53
CA THR A 245 -15.08 13.87 6.67
C THR A 245 -15.32 12.62 5.81
N MET A 246 -15.74 11.50 6.42
CA MET A 246 -16.01 10.26 5.68
C MET A 246 -17.24 10.38 4.77
N GLU A 247 -18.30 11.07 5.19
CA GLU A 247 -19.44 11.41 4.34
C GLU A 247 -19.00 12.28 3.15
N GLY A 248 -18.07 13.22 3.38
CA GLY A 248 -17.47 14.06 2.36
C GLY A 248 -16.69 13.28 1.29
N PHE A 249 -16.15 12.10 1.63
CA PHE A 249 -15.55 11.17 0.66
C PHE A 249 -16.61 10.41 -0.16
N GLY A 250 -17.89 10.48 0.21
CA GLY A 250 -18.99 9.75 -0.42
C GLY A 250 -19.20 8.35 0.17
N LEU A 251 -18.71 8.09 1.38
CA LEU A 251 -18.95 6.84 2.10
C LEU A 251 -20.30 6.88 2.83
N GLU A 252 -20.93 5.72 2.97
CA GLU A 252 -22.08 5.57 3.87
C GLU A 252 -21.56 5.42 5.31
N VAL A 253 -21.75 6.44 6.13
CA VAL A 253 -21.25 6.43 7.51
C VAL A 253 -22.30 5.85 8.45
N ILE A 254 -21.94 4.77 9.13
CA ILE A 254 -22.75 4.13 10.16
C ILE A 254 -22.08 4.33 11.51
N VAL A 255 -22.73 5.13 12.35
CA VAL A 255 -22.30 5.38 13.73
C VAL A 255 -22.93 4.34 14.65
N GLN A 256 -22.11 3.67 15.46
CA GLN A 256 -22.61 2.80 16.53
C GLN A 256 -22.36 3.46 17.89
N ARG A 257 -23.42 4.01 18.49
CA ARG A 257 -23.44 4.54 19.87
C ARG A 257 -23.74 3.40 20.83
N PHE A 258 -22.89 3.18 21.81
CA PHE A 258 -23.06 2.12 22.80
C PHE A 258 -22.62 2.55 24.21
N VAL A 259 -23.11 1.81 25.19
CA VAL A 259 -22.74 1.93 26.61
C VAL A 259 -21.96 0.67 26.99
N TYR A 260 -20.84 0.85 27.69
CA TYR A 260 -20.06 -0.27 28.21
C TYR A 260 -20.16 -0.30 29.74
N ASP A 261 -20.71 -1.38 30.27
CA ASP A 261 -20.81 -1.65 31.70
C ASP A 261 -20.15 -2.99 32.03
N SER A 262 -19.04 -2.98 32.76
CA SER A 262 -18.34 -4.19 33.19
C SER A 262 -18.74 -4.59 34.61
N LEU A 263 -19.53 -5.66 34.75
CA LEU A 263 -19.89 -6.22 36.06
C LEU A 263 -18.67 -6.79 36.83
N MET A 264 -17.59 -7.15 36.12
CA MET A 264 -16.39 -7.76 36.71
C MET A 264 -15.38 -6.74 37.22
N THR A 265 -15.27 -5.59 36.55
CA THR A 265 -14.31 -4.53 36.92
C THR A 265 -14.98 -3.31 37.55
N GLY A 266 -16.31 -3.21 37.45
CA GLY A 266 -17.07 -2.01 37.83
C GLY A 266 -16.86 -0.83 36.88
N ALA A 267 -16.09 -1.00 35.80
CA ALA A 267 -15.85 0.05 34.82
C ALA A 267 -17.14 0.37 34.07
N GLN A 268 -17.51 1.65 34.06
CA GLN A 268 -18.58 2.19 33.24
C GLN A 268 -17.99 3.15 32.24
N ASN A 269 -18.39 3.03 30.99
CA ASN A 269 -18.24 4.05 29.97
C ASN A 269 -19.66 4.35 29.49
N PRO A 270 -20.27 5.44 29.99
CA PRO A 270 -21.63 5.82 29.66
C PRO A 270 -21.81 6.22 28.20
N GLU A 271 -20.70 6.37 27.45
CA GLU A 271 -20.72 7.04 26.17
C GLU A 271 -19.53 6.69 25.24
N ALA A 272 -19.79 5.87 24.22
CA ALA A 272 -18.80 5.43 23.22
C ALA A 272 -19.37 5.38 21.79
N TYR A 273 -18.54 5.75 20.79
CA TYR A 273 -18.90 5.84 19.36
C TYR A 273 -17.94 5.11 18.45
N ASN A 274 -18.39 4.09 17.74
CA ASN A 274 -17.66 3.71 16.54
C ASN A 274 -18.13 4.58 15.37
N VAL A 275 -17.20 5.10 14.58
CA VAL A 275 -17.48 5.81 13.32
C VAL A 275 -16.93 4.95 12.19
N CYS A 276 -17.83 4.35 11.40
CA CYS A 276 -17.43 3.46 10.31
C CYS A 276 -18.00 3.94 8.98
N GLY A 277 -17.14 4.23 8.02
CA GLY A 277 -17.50 4.52 6.63
C GLY A 277 -17.51 3.26 5.78
N TYR A 278 -18.60 3.02 5.06
CA TYR A 278 -18.82 1.85 4.21
C TYR A 278 -18.82 2.23 2.73
N ARG A 279 -18.04 1.48 1.95
CA ARG A 279 -18.14 1.41 0.49
C ARG A 279 -18.63 0.01 0.14
N PHE A 280 -19.94 -0.15 -0.06
CA PHE A 280 -20.51 -1.46 -0.37
C PHE A 280 -19.99 -2.03 -1.69
N GLY A 281 -19.60 -3.30 -1.64
CA GLY A 281 -19.12 -4.04 -2.82
C GLY A 281 -20.25 -4.33 -3.80
N GLU A 282 -19.93 -4.33 -5.09
CA GLU A 282 -20.91 -4.54 -6.17
C GLU A 282 -21.16 -6.02 -6.49
N VAL A 283 -20.30 -6.92 -6.03
CA VAL A 283 -20.37 -8.37 -6.33
C VAL A 283 -20.68 -9.19 -5.09
N ASP A 284 -19.94 -8.96 -4.02
CA ASP A 284 -20.04 -9.68 -2.74
C ASP A 284 -20.18 -8.67 -1.58
N PRO A 285 -21.32 -7.96 -1.45
CA PRO A 285 -21.50 -6.90 -0.45
C PRO A 285 -21.39 -7.40 1.01
N ASN A 286 -21.59 -8.70 1.24
CA ASN A 286 -21.44 -9.33 2.56
C ASN A 286 -20.01 -9.77 2.87
N LYS A 287 -19.05 -9.65 1.93
CA LYS A 287 -17.63 -9.87 2.21
C LYS A 287 -16.96 -8.54 2.54
N TRP A 288 -16.45 -8.41 3.75
CA TRP A 288 -15.94 -7.14 4.27
C TRP A 288 -14.42 -7.16 4.40
N MET A 289 -13.78 -6.16 3.83
CA MET A 289 -12.35 -5.83 4.02
C MET A 289 -12.26 -4.60 4.91
N VAL A 290 -11.70 -4.75 6.11
CA VAL A 290 -11.81 -3.75 7.17
C VAL A 290 -10.45 -3.09 7.44
N PHE A 291 -10.42 -1.77 7.43
CA PHE A 291 -9.32 -0.92 7.89
C PHE A 291 -9.73 -0.26 9.19
N GLY A 292 -8.99 -0.54 10.27
CA GLY A 292 -9.29 -0.07 11.61
C GLY A 292 -8.19 0.83 12.17
N ALA A 293 -8.59 1.83 12.94
CA ALA A 293 -7.76 2.57 13.89
C ALA A 293 -8.67 3.02 15.04
N HIS A 294 -8.14 3.40 16.20
CA HIS A 294 -8.96 4.07 17.21
C HIS A 294 -8.74 5.57 17.15
N PHE A 295 -9.80 6.33 17.43
CA PHE A 295 -9.75 7.79 17.44
C PHE A 295 -9.82 8.36 18.85
N ASP A 296 -10.19 7.56 19.86
CA ASP A 296 -10.07 7.99 21.24
C ASP A 296 -8.61 8.09 21.66
N ILE A 297 -8.36 8.96 22.64
CA ILE A 297 -7.03 9.23 23.20
C ILE A 297 -7.07 8.89 24.69
N ALA A 298 -5.98 8.34 25.24
CA ALA A 298 -5.85 8.23 26.69
C ALA A 298 -5.82 9.62 27.36
N PRO A 299 -6.59 9.86 28.43
CA PRO A 299 -6.54 11.12 29.17
C PRO A 299 -5.21 11.32 29.92
N PRO A 300 -4.70 12.56 30.01
CA PRO A 300 -3.55 12.87 30.86
C PRO A 300 -3.92 12.66 32.34
N VAL A 301 -2.94 12.28 33.16
CA VAL A 301 -3.14 12.16 34.62
C VAL A 301 -3.39 13.54 35.20
N ASN A 302 -4.64 13.82 35.58
CA ASN A 302 -4.91 14.91 36.50
C ASN A 302 -4.30 14.55 37.86
N GLY A 303 -3.32 15.35 38.30
CA GLY A 303 -2.59 15.21 39.57
C GLY A 303 -3.49 15.36 40.80
N GLY A 304 -4.34 14.35 41.05
CA GLY A 304 -5.33 14.36 42.10
C GLY A 304 -6.30 13.19 42.03
N MET A 305 -5.79 11.94 41.97
CA MET A 305 -6.22 10.81 42.80
C MET A 305 -5.56 9.49 42.30
N LEU A 306 -4.72 8.94 43.17
CA LEU A 306 -4.38 7.51 43.32
C LEU A 306 -3.32 6.90 42.37
N ASP A 307 -2.68 5.87 42.95
CA ASP A 307 -1.36 5.28 42.65
C ASP A 307 -1.26 4.55 41.27
N PRO A 308 -0.31 4.94 40.39
CA PRO A 308 -0.05 4.31 39.09
C PRO A 308 0.44 2.84 39.15
N HIS A 309 0.92 2.37 40.30
CA HIS A 309 1.34 0.97 40.49
C HIS A 309 0.21 0.05 40.97
N LEU A 310 -0.97 0.60 41.26
CA LEU A 310 -2.17 -0.16 41.59
C LEU A 310 -3.14 -0.32 40.41
N PHE A 311 -3.11 0.59 39.43
CA PHE A 311 -4.10 0.68 38.33
C PHE A 311 -3.55 0.75 36.90
N GLY A 312 -2.25 0.54 36.69
CA GLY A 312 -1.69 0.53 35.34
C GLY A 312 -1.37 1.92 34.82
N ARG A 313 -0.44 1.93 33.87
CA ARG A 313 0.22 3.09 33.28
C ARG A 313 -0.77 4.15 32.78
N THR A 314 -0.50 5.42 33.03
CA THR A 314 -1.25 6.55 32.46
C THR A 314 -0.30 7.46 31.67
N TYR A 315 -0.27 7.28 30.34
CA TYR A 315 0.61 7.97 29.39
C TYR A 315 -0.13 8.96 28.46
N GLY A 316 -1.40 9.26 28.78
CA GLY A 316 -2.28 10.02 27.91
C GLY A 316 -1.86 11.47 27.65
N THR A 317 -2.36 12.04 26.56
CA THR A 317 -2.08 13.42 26.14
C THR A 317 -3.38 14.11 25.71
N ARG A 318 -3.33 15.41 25.44
CA ARG A 318 -4.45 16.10 24.79
C ARG A 318 -4.59 15.73 23.32
N VAL A 319 -3.49 15.33 22.67
CA VAL A 319 -3.37 15.28 21.21
C VAL A 319 -3.42 13.85 20.64
N GLY A 320 -2.80 12.89 21.33
CA GLY A 320 -2.70 11.51 20.85
C GLY A 320 -1.99 11.38 19.50
N ALA A 321 -1.01 12.24 19.20
CA ALA A 321 -0.43 12.36 17.86
C ALA A 321 0.04 11.01 17.28
N TYR A 322 0.77 10.23 18.09
CA TYR A 322 1.23 8.88 17.76
C TYR A 322 0.17 7.81 18.03
N ASP A 323 -0.56 7.97 19.15
CA ASP A 323 -1.51 7.02 19.71
C ASP A 323 -2.86 7.74 19.94
N ASN A 324 -3.80 7.71 19.00
CA ASN A 324 -3.68 7.10 17.66
C ASN A 324 -4.25 8.00 16.56
N THR A 325 -4.00 9.30 16.69
CA THR A 325 -4.24 10.29 15.62
C THR A 325 -3.52 9.84 14.34
N ALA A 326 -2.30 9.31 14.43
CA ALA A 326 -1.58 8.78 13.27
C ALA A 326 -2.33 7.65 12.55
N GLY A 327 -2.80 6.62 13.26
CA GLY A 327 -3.58 5.53 12.66
C GLY A 327 -4.92 6.01 12.12
N THR A 328 -5.61 6.88 12.86
CA THR A 328 -6.85 7.55 12.40
C THR A 328 -6.61 8.27 11.07
N SER A 329 -5.56 9.08 10.96
CA SER A 329 -5.17 9.79 9.74
C SER A 329 -4.84 8.85 8.58
N MET A 330 -4.20 7.72 8.86
CA MET A 330 -3.91 6.72 7.83
C MET A 330 -5.19 6.05 7.32
N VAL A 331 -6.13 5.71 8.20
CA VAL A 331 -7.44 5.16 7.80
C VAL A 331 -8.21 6.19 6.97
N LEU A 332 -8.25 7.46 7.37
CA LEU A 332 -8.88 8.53 6.59
C LEU A 332 -8.25 8.69 5.20
N THR A 333 -6.92 8.63 5.11
CA THR A 333 -6.22 8.74 3.82
C THR A 333 -6.54 7.56 2.89
N VAL A 334 -6.61 6.33 3.42
CA VAL A 334 -7.01 5.17 2.62
C VAL A 334 -8.50 5.26 2.25
N ALA A 335 -9.36 5.72 3.16
CA ALA A 335 -10.78 5.92 2.92
C ALA A 335 -11.02 6.91 1.76
N GLU A 336 -10.36 8.07 1.81
CA GLU A 336 -10.39 9.09 0.75
C GLU A 336 -9.95 8.53 -0.61
N ALA A 337 -8.81 7.83 -0.62
CA ALA A 337 -8.25 7.25 -1.84
C ALA A 337 -9.14 6.17 -2.46
N MET A 338 -9.72 5.30 -1.62
CA MET A 338 -10.46 4.12 -2.07
C MET A 338 -11.93 4.40 -2.32
N ALA A 339 -12.51 5.47 -1.77
CA ALA A 339 -13.90 5.86 -2.00
C ALA A 339 -14.22 6.11 -3.48
N ALA A 340 -13.21 6.51 -4.27
CA ALA A 340 -13.34 6.74 -5.71
C ALA A 340 -13.43 5.46 -6.56
N PHE A 341 -13.21 4.27 -5.98
CA PHE A 341 -13.19 3.01 -6.71
C PHE A 341 -14.44 2.18 -6.44
N ASN A 342 -14.89 1.47 -7.48
CA ASN A 342 -15.81 0.36 -7.34
C ASN A 342 -15.02 -0.87 -6.91
N THR A 343 -15.57 -1.62 -5.96
CA THR A 343 -14.94 -2.82 -5.42
C THR A 343 -15.91 -3.99 -5.46
N ARG A 344 -15.37 -5.21 -5.54
CA ARG A 344 -16.17 -6.43 -5.54
C ARG A 344 -16.73 -6.72 -4.15
N ASN A 345 -15.87 -6.61 -3.15
CA ASN A 345 -16.17 -6.79 -1.73
C ASN A 345 -16.39 -5.42 -1.09
N THR A 346 -17.18 -5.37 -0.01
CA THR A 346 -17.36 -4.15 0.78
C THR A 346 -16.06 -3.74 1.46
N MET A 347 -15.71 -2.46 1.37
CA MET A 347 -14.63 -1.87 2.15
C MET A 347 -15.21 -1.11 3.34
N VAL A 348 -14.65 -1.35 4.52
CA VAL A 348 -15.07 -0.71 5.76
C VAL A 348 -13.89 0.04 6.37
N PHE A 349 -14.06 1.32 6.64
CA PHE A 349 -13.08 2.19 7.30
C PHE A 349 -13.63 2.56 8.67
N CYS A 350 -13.16 1.88 9.71
CA CYS A 350 -13.70 2.03 11.06
C CYS A 350 -12.71 2.73 11.99
N LEU A 351 -13.25 3.72 12.70
CA LEU A 351 -12.59 4.42 13.78
C LEU A 351 -13.23 3.98 15.10
N TRP A 352 -12.48 3.18 15.86
CA TRP A 352 -12.91 2.58 17.10
C TRP A 352 -12.91 3.59 18.24
N SER A 353 -13.86 3.40 19.14
CA SER A 353 -13.91 4.10 20.42
C SER A 353 -13.48 3.21 21.58
N GLY A 354 -12.87 3.82 22.59
CA GLY A 354 -12.58 3.18 23.86
C GLY A 354 -11.55 2.06 23.75
N GLU A 355 -10.61 2.17 22.80
CA GLU A 355 -9.46 1.26 22.70
C GLU A 355 -8.62 1.37 23.97
N GLU A 356 -8.35 2.60 24.39
CA GLU A 356 -7.53 2.97 25.56
C GLU A 356 -8.12 2.47 26.88
N GLY A 357 -9.43 2.21 26.86
CA GLY A 357 -10.19 1.61 27.96
C GLY A 357 -10.26 0.08 27.90
N GLY A 358 -9.63 -0.56 26.94
CA GLY A 358 -9.65 -2.00 26.68
C GLY A 358 -10.55 -2.41 25.51
N LYS A 359 -10.28 -1.89 24.30
CA LYS A 359 -10.84 -2.39 23.01
C LYS A 359 -12.36 -2.40 22.89
N ARG A 360 -13.04 -1.54 23.65
CA ARG A 360 -14.50 -1.60 23.86
C ARG A 360 -15.28 -1.44 22.55
N GLY A 361 -14.84 -0.54 21.68
CA GLY A 361 -15.46 -0.27 20.39
C GLY A 361 -15.31 -1.40 19.40
N SER A 362 -14.10 -1.95 19.25
CA SER A 362 -13.89 -3.11 18.39
C SER A 362 -14.64 -4.34 18.90
N ASP A 363 -14.69 -4.57 20.22
CA ASP A 363 -15.47 -5.65 20.81
C ASP A 363 -16.95 -5.48 20.49
N PHE A 364 -17.51 -4.27 20.70
CA PHE A 364 -18.89 -3.98 20.36
C PHE A 364 -19.19 -4.22 18.86
N TRP A 365 -18.33 -3.73 17.97
CA TRP A 365 -18.51 -3.91 16.53
C TRP A 365 -18.48 -5.39 16.13
N THR A 366 -17.54 -6.17 16.68
CA THR A 366 -17.46 -7.58 16.33
C THR A 366 -18.61 -8.41 16.90
N ASP A 367 -19.01 -8.18 18.15
CA ASP A 367 -19.99 -9.01 18.84
C ASP A 367 -21.43 -8.64 18.49
N TYR A 368 -21.74 -7.35 18.40
CA TYR A 368 -23.10 -6.91 18.12
C TYR A 368 -23.27 -6.58 16.64
N TRP A 369 -22.46 -5.66 16.10
CA TRP A 369 -22.67 -5.19 14.73
C TRP A 369 -22.44 -6.28 13.68
N VAL A 370 -21.38 -7.08 13.80
CA VAL A 370 -21.10 -8.15 12.84
C VAL A 370 -21.87 -9.42 13.18
N LYS A 371 -21.69 -10.01 14.37
CA LYS A 371 -22.25 -11.35 14.65
C LYS A 371 -23.76 -11.36 14.88
N GLU A 372 -24.33 -10.32 15.49
CA GLU A 372 -25.76 -10.27 15.81
C GLU A 372 -26.58 -9.55 14.73
N ASP A 373 -26.19 -8.32 14.37
CA ASP A 373 -26.97 -7.47 13.46
C ASP A 373 -26.74 -7.84 11.98
N ASN A 374 -25.54 -8.32 11.63
CA ASN A 374 -25.15 -8.68 10.26
C ASN A 374 -24.59 -10.11 10.14
N PRO A 375 -25.32 -11.15 10.57
CA PRO A 375 -24.79 -12.51 10.73
C PRO A 375 -24.33 -13.18 9.42
N ASP A 376 -24.78 -12.68 8.28
CA ASP A 376 -24.40 -13.17 6.95
C ASP A 376 -23.09 -12.53 6.42
N VAL A 377 -22.50 -11.60 7.18
CA VAL A 377 -21.24 -10.94 6.81
C VAL A 377 -20.05 -11.83 7.13
N GLU A 378 -19.14 -11.93 6.16
CA GLU A 378 -17.83 -12.54 6.30
C GLU A 378 -16.74 -11.45 6.26
N VAL A 379 -16.05 -11.23 7.37
CA VAL A 379 -14.86 -10.37 7.38
C VAL A 379 -13.68 -11.17 6.80
N THR A 380 -13.27 -10.85 5.58
CA THR A 380 -12.21 -11.61 4.88
C THR A 380 -10.82 -11.16 5.29
N ASN A 381 -10.68 -9.86 5.61
CA ASN A 381 -9.39 -9.23 5.94
C ASN A 381 -9.61 -8.11 6.94
N TYR A 382 -8.67 -7.95 7.86
CA TYR A 382 -8.61 -6.84 8.80
C TYR A 382 -7.18 -6.30 8.90
N VAL A 383 -7.03 -4.99 8.79
CA VAL A 383 -5.78 -4.27 9.03
C VAL A 383 -6.04 -3.21 10.09
N ASN A 384 -5.38 -3.33 11.25
CA ASN A 384 -5.38 -2.32 12.29
C ASN A 384 -4.14 -1.43 12.17
N LEU A 385 -4.32 -0.11 12.20
CA LEU A 385 -3.28 0.90 12.19
C LEU A 385 -3.27 1.58 13.54
N ASP A 386 -2.26 1.24 14.33
CA ASP A 386 -2.13 1.70 15.70
C ASP A 386 -0.65 1.92 16.02
N MET A 387 -0.36 3.09 16.62
CA MET A 387 0.99 3.53 16.92
C MET A 387 1.93 3.43 15.69
N ALA A 388 1.49 3.99 14.55
CA ALA A 388 2.22 3.98 13.29
C ALA A 388 2.85 5.35 12.97
N GLY A 389 3.99 5.38 12.27
CA GLY A 389 4.59 6.63 11.75
C GLY A 389 5.88 7.11 12.44
N VAL A 390 6.47 6.32 13.33
CA VAL A 390 7.80 6.59 13.91
C VAL A 390 8.86 5.79 13.18
N ASN A 391 9.93 6.45 12.71
CA ASN A 391 11.07 5.79 12.10
C ASN A 391 11.90 5.06 13.17
N TRP A 392 12.45 3.89 12.83
CA TRP A 392 13.42 3.22 13.68
C TRP A 392 14.81 3.87 13.56
N PRO A 393 15.55 4.06 14.67
CA PRO A 393 15.13 3.78 16.04
C PRO A 393 14.10 4.79 16.55
N GLY A 394 12.95 4.30 17.06
CA GLY A 394 11.90 5.21 17.52
C GLY A 394 12.37 5.93 18.78
N GLY A 395 12.46 7.26 18.74
CA GLY A 395 12.78 8.04 19.94
C GLY A 395 11.67 7.90 20.99
N GLY A 396 12.06 7.56 22.23
CA GLY A 396 11.38 7.78 23.53
C GLY A 396 9.93 7.33 23.78
N GLY A 397 9.04 7.33 22.78
CA GLY A 397 7.61 7.04 22.90
C GLY A 397 7.16 5.74 22.20
N ALA A 398 8.01 5.12 21.39
CA ALA A 398 7.75 3.76 20.91
C ALA A 398 8.01 2.78 22.08
N PRO A 399 7.05 1.91 22.46
CA PRO A 399 7.25 0.97 23.56
C PRO A 399 8.42 0.04 23.25
N CYS A 400 9.51 0.23 23.99
CA CYS A 400 10.71 -0.58 23.92
C CYS A 400 10.62 -1.74 24.92
N GLY A 401 10.23 -2.91 24.41
CA GLY A 401 10.23 -4.16 25.16
C GLY A 401 9.04 -4.37 26.12
N ASP A 402 8.71 -5.66 26.26
CA ASP A 402 7.69 -6.29 27.10
C ASP A 402 6.38 -5.51 27.32
N GLY A 403 5.61 -5.42 26.24
CA GLY A 403 4.19 -5.05 26.28
C GLY A 403 3.47 -5.12 24.94
N HIS A 404 4.12 -4.71 23.84
CA HIS A 404 3.48 -4.60 22.51
C HIS A 404 4.36 -5.09 21.33
N GLY A 405 5.27 -6.02 21.58
CA GLY A 405 6.12 -6.64 20.55
C GLY A 405 7.45 -7.05 21.16
N GLY A 406 7.64 -8.36 21.38
CA GLY A 406 8.76 -8.91 22.16
C GLY A 406 10.14 -8.71 21.53
N GLY A 407 10.77 -7.56 21.79
CA GLY A 407 12.18 -7.28 21.53
C GLY A 407 12.87 -6.58 22.71
N ASP A 408 14.17 -6.83 22.89
CA ASP A 408 14.98 -6.27 23.98
C ASP A 408 15.03 -4.73 23.97
N ALA A 409 15.10 -4.13 25.17
CA ALA A 409 14.98 -2.70 25.46
C ALA A 409 16.18 -1.80 25.04
N ASN A 410 16.76 -2.02 23.86
CA ASN A 410 17.88 -1.23 23.34
C ASN A 410 17.42 -0.17 22.32
N CYS A 411 16.61 0.80 22.75
CA CYS A 411 16.25 1.94 21.92
C CYS A 411 17.27 3.08 22.03
N ASP A 412 17.63 3.63 20.87
CA ASP A 412 18.46 4.83 20.75
C ASP A 412 17.59 6.07 21.04
N PRO A 413 17.90 6.87 22.07
CA PRO A 413 17.13 8.08 22.39
C PRO A 413 17.31 9.21 21.35
N GLU A 414 18.26 9.10 20.41
CA GLU A 414 18.53 10.10 19.37
C GLU A 414 18.68 9.45 17.98
N PRO A 415 17.58 8.99 17.34
CA PRO A 415 17.65 8.49 15.97
C PRO A 415 18.27 9.51 15.02
N GLN A 416 19.32 9.09 14.32
CA GLN A 416 19.79 9.84 13.16
C GLN A 416 18.72 9.87 12.07
N ILE A 417 18.53 11.05 11.46
CA ILE A 417 17.66 11.23 10.30
C ILE A 417 18.18 10.34 9.17
N ASP A 418 17.36 9.43 8.66
CA ASP A 418 17.69 8.59 7.50
C ASP A 418 17.91 9.48 6.26
N PRO A 419 19.06 9.40 5.56
CA PRO A 419 19.40 10.25 4.41
C PRO A 419 18.38 10.27 3.25
#